data_AF-A0A1N6YN29-F1
#
_entry.id   AF-A0A1N6YN29-F1
#
_cell.length_a   1.000
_cell.length_b   1.000
_cell.length_c   1.000
_cell.angle_alpha   90.00
_cell.angle_beta   90.00
_cell.angle_gamma   90.00
#
_symmetry.space_group_name_H-M   'P 1'
#
loop_
_entity.id
_entity.type
_entity.pdbx_description
1 polymer ?
#
loop_
_entity_poly.entity_id
_entity_poly.type
_entity_poly.pdbx_seq_one_letter_code
_entity_poly.pdbx_strand_id
1 'polypeptide(L)'
;MAASITLAGESLIAQKQDAREVLDINRFVLAMVPGLDPNSPVDRAAGMPPADQIVGSWPYTQKGYVNPNQVVYSLMLGSDIGDFDWNWIGLQTAEGVLFAVSYVPVQQKRRNIPPLQTGNNVTRNFLVSFDGAQALTAITIDAATWQHDFTEALRARQPLHENLTALASLTGAADRMPYFTGAGALSLAVLTAAARTFLAASTQAAQRTALNLFTDASGVVTEGSGA
;
A
#
# COMPACT_ATOMS: atom_id res chain seq x y z
N MET A 1 6.55 -9.66 3.37
CA MET A 1 7.65 -10.37 2.69
C MET A 1 8.94 -9.71 3.10
N ALA A 2 9.82 -10.44 3.79
CA ALA A 2 11.15 -9.96 4.15
C ALA A 2 12.15 -10.55 3.14
N ALA A 3 13.09 -9.73 2.67
CA ALA A 3 14.18 -10.21 1.85
C ALA A 3 15.01 -11.26 2.60
N SER A 4 15.48 -12.28 1.88
CA SER A 4 16.38 -13.29 2.42
C SER A 4 17.78 -13.05 1.86
N ILE A 5 18.75 -12.77 2.74
CA ILE A 5 20.18 -12.70 2.36
C ILE A 5 20.59 -14.10 1.88
N THR A 6 21.35 -14.25 0.81
CA THR A 6 21.84 -15.57 0.37
C THR A 6 23.01 -16.05 1.24
N LEU A 7 23.40 -17.32 1.14
CA LEU A 7 24.61 -17.82 1.82
C LEU A 7 25.87 -17.11 1.31
N ALA A 8 25.89 -16.77 0.02
CA ALA A 8 26.97 -15.97 -0.57
C ALA A 8 26.98 -14.53 -0.01
N GLY A 9 25.81 -13.94 0.20
CA GLY A 9 25.65 -12.63 0.84
C GLY A 9 26.12 -12.63 2.31
N GLU A 10 25.77 -13.65 3.10
CA GLU A 10 26.26 -13.80 4.48
C GLU A 10 27.79 -13.94 4.52
N SER A 11 28.34 -14.77 3.64
CA SER A 11 29.80 -14.94 3.53
C SER A 11 30.49 -13.62 3.17
N LEU A 12 29.90 -12.84 2.26
CA LEU A 12 30.43 -11.54 1.88
C LEU A 12 30.34 -10.51 3.02
N ILE A 13 29.27 -10.52 3.82
CA ILE A 13 29.15 -9.67 5.02
C ILE A 13 30.33 -9.94 5.96
N ALA A 14 30.57 -11.20 6.30
CA ALA A 14 31.66 -11.59 7.20
C ALA A 14 33.03 -11.17 6.64
N GLN A 15 33.27 -11.39 5.35
CA GLN A 15 34.51 -10.97 4.69
C GLN A 15 34.72 -9.45 4.74
N LYS A 16 33.69 -8.66 4.41
CA LYS A 16 33.76 -7.19 4.41
C LYS A 16 33.93 -6.63 5.82
N GLN A 17 33.30 -7.24 6.82
CA GLN A 17 33.47 -6.86 8.23
C GLN A 17 34.90 -7.10 8.72
N ASP A 18 35.48 -8.27 8.43
CA ASP A 18 36.86 -8.59 8.80
C ASP A 18 37.87 -7.68 8.11
N ALA A 19 37.67 -7.44 6.80
CA ALA A 19 38.49 -6.55 6.00
C ALA A 19 38.28 -5.05 6.29
N ARG A 20 37.24 -4.69 7.06
CA ARG A 20 36.80 -3.29 7.28
C ARG A 20 36.53 -2.54 5.97
N GLU A 21 35.95 -3.24 5.01
CA GLU A 21 35.57 -2.68 3.72
C GLU A 21 34.07 -2.39 3.65
N VAL A 22 33.70 -1.44 2.79
CA VAL A 22 32.30 -1.15 2.51
C VAL A 22 31.69 -2.27 1.67
N LEU A 23 30.50 -2.73 2.07
CA LEU A 23 29.64 -3.60 1.28
C LEU A 23 28.81 -2.72 0.32
N ASP A 24 29.14 -2.76 -0.96
CA ASP A 24 28.43 -1.97 -1.97
C ASP A 24 27.41 -2.82 -2.76
N ILE A 25 26.13 -2.49 -2.61
CA ILE A 25 25.06 -3.04 -3.45
C ILE A 25 24.99 -2.20 -4.72
N ASN A 26 25.17 -2.83 -5.87
CA ASN A 26 25.26 -2.13 -7.15
C ASN A 26 23.89 -2.01 -7.83
N ARG A 27 23.15 -3.12 -7.93
CA ARG A 27 21.97 -3.20 -8.80
C ARG A 27 20.91 -4.17 -8.33
N PHE A 28 19.69 -3.93 -8.79
CA PHE A 28 18.60 -4.87 -8.80
C PHE A 28 18.68 -5.78 -10.02
N VAL A 29 18.24 -7.02 -9.86
CA VAL A 29 18.02 -7.98 -10.94
C VAL A 29 16.58 -8.46 -10.85
N LEU A 30 15.83 -8.37 -11.95
CA LEU A 30 14.47 -8.87 -12.05
C LEU A 30 14.44 -10.06 -13.00
N ALA A 31 13.70 -11.10 -12.62
CA ALA A 31 13.55 -12.30 -13.43
C ALA A 31 12.11 -12.84 -13.38
N MET A 32 11.77 -13.59 -14.43
CA MET A 32 10.55 -14.38 -14.53
C MET A 32 10.92 -15.85 -14.44
N VAL A 33 10.80 -16.41 -13.24
CA VAL A 33 11.09 -17.82 -12.96
C VAL A 33 9.80 -18.64 -13.13
N PRO A 34 9.73 -19.55 -14.11
CA PRO A 34 8.52 -20.34 -14.34
C PRO A 34 8.14 -21.19 -13.13
N GLY A 35 6.87 -21.18 -12.75
CA GLY A 35 6.35 -22.03 -11.66
C GLY A 35 6.81 -21.64 -10.24
N LEU A 36 7.47 -20.49 -10.07
CA LEU A 36 7.89 -20.01 -8.75
C LEU A 36 6.67 -19.74 -7.85
N ASP A 37 6.59 -20.45 -6.72
CA ASP A 37 5.60 -20.18 -5.68
C ASP A 37 6.08 -19.01 -4.80
N PRO A 38 5.38 -17.85 -4.81
CA PRO A 38 5.76 -16.69 -4.04
C PRO A 38 5.62 -16.87 -2.52
N ASN A 39 4.93 -17.93 -2.07
CA ASN A 39 4.77 -18.25 -0.65
C ASN A 39 5.80 -19.26 -0.14
N SER A 40 6.55 -19.89 -1.05
CA SER A 40 7.63 -20.79 -0.68
C SER A 40 8.80 -20.00 -0.05
N PRO A 41 9.55 -20.60 0.88
CA PRO A 41 10.76 -19.98 1.41
C PRO A 41 11.78 -19.78 0.29
N VAL A 42 12.50 -18.66 0.34
CA VAL A 42 13.59 -18.39 -0.60
C VAL A 42 14.72 -19.42 -0.40
N ASP A 43 15.14 -20.07 -1.49
CA ASP A 43 16.36 -20.87 -1.48
C ASP A 43 17.59 -19.95 -1.41
N ARG A 44 18.22 -19.92 -0.23
CA ARG A 44 19.37 -19.06 0.07
C ARG A 44 20.68 -19.57 -0.55
N ALA A 45 20.73 -20.82 -1.00
CA ALA A 45 21.89 -21.43 -1.65
C ALA A 45 21.84 -21.28 -3.17
N ALA A 46 20.66 -20.98 -3.73
CA ALA A 46 20.48 -20.76 -5.16
C ALA A 46 21.31 -19.57 -5.67
N GLY A 47 21.86 -19.73 -6.87
CA GLY A 47 22.53 -18.67 -7.60
C GLY A 47 21.56 -17.74 -8.35
N MET A 48 22.09 -16.95 -9.27
CA MET A 48 21.28 -16.16 -10.18
C MET A 48 20.36 -17.08 -11.02
N PRO A 49 19.12 -16.65 -11.32
CA PRO A 49 18.31 -17.32 -12.32
C PRO A 49 19.05 -17.43 -13.67
N PRO A 50 18.73 -18.44 -14.49
CA PRO A 50 19.21 -18.55 -15.87
C PRO A 50 19.03 -17.24 -16.66
N ALA A 51 19.98 -16.95 -17.56
CA ALA A 51 20.03 -15.65 -18.25
C ALA A 51 18.79 -15.36 -19.11
N ASP A 52 18.12 -16.39 -19.63
CA ASP A 52 16.87 -16.31 -20.39
C ASP A 52 15.65 -15.98 -19.52
N GLN A 53 15.75 -16.15 -18.20
CA GLN A 53 14.72 -15.76 -17.24
C GLN A 53 14.91 -14.33 -16.72
N ILE A 54 16.11 -13.76 -16.86
CA ILE A 54 16.41 -12.39 -16.41
C ILE A 54 15.79 -11.40 -17.39
N VAL A 55 14.82 -10.64 -16.92
CA VAL A 55 14.11 -9.64 -17.74
C VAL A 55 14.79 -8.27 -17.71
N GLY A 56 15.67 -8.04 -16.73
CA GLY A 56 16.56 -6.90 -16.74
C GLY A 56 17.26 -6.64 -15.41
N SER A 57 18.18 -5.69 -15.45
CA SER A 57 18.95 -5.26 -14.29
C SER A 57 19.20 -3.76 -14.36
N TRP A 58 19.06 -3.10 -13.21
CA TRP A 58 19.15 -1.65 -13.09
C TRP A 58 19.82 -1.27 -11.77
N PRO A 59 20.64 -0.20 -11.75
CA PRO A 59 21.09 0.40 -10.50
C PRO A 59 19.90 0.75 -9.60
N TYR A 60 20.12 0.75 -8.28
CA TYR A 60 19.13 1.31 -7.37
C TYR A 60 18.92 2.80 -7.68
N THR A 61 17.69 3.28 -7.53
CA THR A 61 17.35 4.70 -7.69
C THR A 61 17.52 5.47 -6.38
N GLN A 62 17.31 4.80 -5.24
CA GLN A 62 17.49 5.37 -3.90
C GLN A 62 18.03 4.31 -2.93
N LYS A 63 18.70 4.76 -1.87
CA LYS A 63 19.09 3.92 -0.73
C LYS A 63 18.98 4.72 0.57
N GLY A 64 18.69 4.05 1.67
CA GLY A 64 18.56 4.69 2.98
C GLY A 64 18.63 3.69 4.13
N TYR A 65 18.99 4.14 5.32
CA TYR A 65 18.94 3.30 6.53
C TYR A 65 17.61 3.50 7.25
N VAL A 66 17.10 2.43 7.87
CA VAL A 66 15.88 2.46 8.70
C VAL A 66 16.27 2.48 10.18
N ASN A 67 17.30 1.71 10.53
CA ASN A 67 17.97 1.69 11.83
C ASN A 67 19.38 1.10 11.63
N PRO A 68 20.24 0.99 12.67
CA PRO A 68 21.61 0.52 12.51
C PRO A 68 21.75 -0.86 11.83
N ASN A 69 20.72 -1.71 11.93
CA ASN A 69 20.72 -3.09 11.43
C ASN A 69 19.82 -3.30 10.21
N GLN A 70 19.25 -2.22 9.65
CA GLN A 70 18.34 -2.29 8.53
C GLN A 70 18.61 -1.18 7.52
N VAL A 71 18.80 -1.58 6.28
CA VAL A 71 18.94 -0.67 5.14
C VAL A 71 17.96 -1.06 4.05
N VAL A 72 17.53 -0.09 3.25
CA VAL A 72 16.60 -0.30 2.15
C VAL A 72 17.21 0.27 0.87
N TYR A 73 17.07 -0.51 -0.20
CA TYR A 73 17.33 -0.08 -1.56
C TYR A 73 16.02 0.03 -2.31
N SER A 74 15.91 1.00 -3.19
CA SER A 74 14.73 1.20 -4.01
C SER A 74 15.08 1.20 -5.49
N LEU A 75 14.18 0.64 -6.29
CA LEU A 75 14.19 0.70 -7.74
C LEU A 75 12.90 1.33 -8.22
N MET A 76 12.99 2.39 -9.02
CA MET A 76 11.87 2.99 -9.73
C MET A 76 12.06 2.81 -11.24
N LEU A 77 11.12 2.11 -11.86
CA LEU A 77 11.06 1.91 -13.31
C LEU A 77 9.93 2.75 -13.90
N GLY A 78 10.29 3.71 -14.76
CA GLY A 78 9.37 4.59 -15.47
C GLY A 78 8.59 3.89 -16.59
N SER A 79 7.63 4.59 -17.18
CA SER A 79 6.74 4.07 -18.22
C SER A 79 7.44 3.86 -19.56
N ASP A 80 8.67 4.31 -19.70
CA ASP A 80 9.56 4.10 -20.85
C ASP A 80 10.22 2.70 -20.86
N ILE A 81 10.14 1.95 -19.77
CA ILE A 81 10.72 0.60 -19.61
C ILE A 81 9.61 -0.48 -19.70
N GLY A 82 9.88 -1.61 -20.36
CA GLY A 82 8.93 -2.70 -20.62
C GLY A 82 9.12 -3.27 -22.04
N ASP A 83 8.43 -4.33 -22.46
CA ASP A 83 7.39 -5.11 -21.79
C ASP A 83 7.95 -6.42 -21.22
N PHE A 84 7.62 -6.71 -19.96
CA PHE A 84 7.99 -7.98 -19.35
C PHE A 84 7.14 -8.25 -18.11
N ASP A 85 7.08 -9.53 -17.75
CA ASP A 85 6.54 -9.99 -16.47
C ASP A 85 7.69 -10.46 -15.59
N TRP A 86 7.53 -10.45 -14.27
CA TRP A 86 8.57 -10.86 -13.35
C TRP A 86 7.98 -11.29 -12.01
N ASN A 87 8.64 -12.23 -11.33
CA ASN A 87 8.21 -12.76 -10.03
C ASN A 87 9.38 -12.97 -9.05
N TRP A 88 10.59 -12.62 -9.47
CA TRP A 88 11.80 -12.78 -8.70
C TRP A 88 12.60 -11.47 -8.67
N ILE A 89 13.13 -11.12 -7.49
CA ILE A 89 13.95 -9.92 -7.26
C ILE A 89 15.23 -10.33 -6.56
N GLY A 90 16.37 -9.88 -7.08
CA GLY A 90 17.67 -10.01 -6.45
C GLY A 90 18.38 -8.67 -6.30
N LEU A 91 19.17 -8.54 -5.23
CA LEU A 91 20.20 -7.51 -5.10
C LEU A 91 21.56 -8.10 -5.43
N GLN A 92 22.32 -7.44 -6.30
CA GLN A 92 23.67 -7.83 -6.65
C GLN A 92 24.68 -6.78 -6.18
N THR A 93 25.78 -7.23 -5.58
CA THR A 93 26.87 -6.36 -5.13
C THR A 93 27.71 -5.84 -6.30
N ALA A 94 28.58 -4.86 -6.04
CA ALA A 94 29.53 -4.35 -7.01
C ALA A 94 30.51 -5.44 -7.50
N GLU A 95 30.82 -6.42 -6.64
CA GLU A 95 31.65 -7.57 -6.92
C GLU A 95 30.90 -8.73 -7.62
N GLY A 96 29.63 -8.52 -7.97
CA GLY A 96 28.83 -9.49 -8.73
C GLY A 96 28.16 -10.57 -7.87
N VAL A 97 28.27 -10.51 -6.55
CA VAL A 97 27.66 -11.48 -5.63
C VAL A 97 26.15 -11.26 -5.56
N LEU A 98 25.36 -12.32 -5.73
CA LEU A 98 23.93 -12.30 -5.44
C LEU A 98 23.74 -12.20 -3.94
N PHE A 99 23.40 -11.02 -3.44
CA PHE A 99 23.42 -10.69 -2.03
C PHE A 99 22.15 -11.11 -1.30
N ALA A 100 20.98 -10.76 -1.84
CA ALA A 100 19.70 -11.04 -1.22
C ALA A 100 18.62 -11.24 -2.28
N VAL A 101 17.61 -12.05 -1.95
CA VAL A 101 16.55 -12.49 -2.87
C VAL A 101 15.18 -12.35 -2.20
N SER A 102 14.16 -12.04 -3.00
CA SER A 102 12.76 -12.11 -2.62
C SER A 102 11.93 -12.63 -3.79
N TYR A 103 10.93 -13.47 -3.49
CA TYR A 103 9.91 -13.88 -4.44
C TYR A 103 8.67 -13.01 -4.27
N VAL A 104 7.94 -12.78 -5.35
CA VAL A 104 6.67 -12.05 -5.35
C VAL A 104 5.69 -12.71 -6.33
N PRO A 105 4.37 -12.53 -6.16
CA PRO A 105 3.42 -12.91 -7.20
C PRO A 105 3.79 -12.23 -8.53
N VAL A 106 3.47 -12.84 -9.66
CA VAL A 106 3.80 -12.30 -10.99
C VAL A 106 3.35 -10.84 -11.12
N GLN A 107 4.32 -9.98 -11.42
CA GLN A 107 4.14 -8.55 -11.63
C GLN A 107 4.31 -8.23 -13.11
N GLN A 108 3.58 -7.23 -13.59
CA GLN A 108 3.61 -6.81 -14.98
C GLN A 108 4.24 -5.43 -15.10
N LYS A 109 5.22 -5.29 -15.99
CA LYS A 109 5.76 -4.00 -16.44
C LYS A 109 5.39 -3.82 -17.91
N ARG A 110 4.68 -2.74 -18.21
CA ARG A 110 4.29 -2.36 -19.56
C ARG A 110 4.88 -1.01 -19.92
N ARG A 111 5.47 -0.93 -21.10
CA ARG A 111 6.00 0.29 -21.71
C ARG A 111 4.87 1.09 -22.32
N ASN A 112 4.97 2.41 -22.26
CA ASN A 112 4.03 3.30 -22.93
C ASN A 112 4.35 3.34 -24.42
N ILE A 113 3.41 2.89 -25.26
CA ILE A 113 3.51 2.89 -26.73
C ILE A 113 2.22 3.50 -27.29
N PRO A 114 2.03 4.83 -27.27
CA PRO A 114 0.81 5.44 -27.78
C PRO A 114 0.63 5.27 -29.30
N PRO A 115 -0.60 5.04 -29.81
CA PRO A 115 -1.86 4.85 -29.06
C PRO A 115 -2.13 3.39 -28.63
N LEU A 116 -1.20 2.47 -28.91
CA LEU A 116 -1.41 1.02 -28.83
C LEU A 116 -1.41 0.47 -27.39
N GLN A 117 -0.63 1.06 -26.48
CA GLN A 117 -0.45 0.54 -25.13
C GLN A 117 -0.17 1.67 -24.14
N THR A 118 -0.91 1.69 -23.03
CA THR A 118 -0.61 2.55 -21.87
C THR A 118 0.40 1.85 -20.97
N GLY A 119 1.51 2.55 -20.67
CA GLY A 119 2.54 2.03 -19.76
C GLY A 119 2.19 2.22 -18.28
N ASN A 120 2.93 1.55 -17.40
CA ASN A 120 2.85 1.72 -15.95
C ASN A 120 4.20 2.10 -15.34
N ASN A 121 4.21 2.68 -14.14
CA ASN A 121 5.42 2.86 -13.33
C ASN A 121 5.45 1.80 -12.24
N VAL A 122 6.64 1.27 -11.93
CA VAL A 122 6.81 0.28 -10.87
C VAL A 122 7.91 0.75 -9.92
N THR A 123 7.57 0.84 -8.63
CA THR A 123 8.54 1.08 -7.56
C THR A 123 8.66 -0.16 -6.69
N ARG A 124 9.90 -0.55 -6.36
CA ARG A 124 10.22 -1.64 -5.45
C ARG A 124 11.16 -1.18 -4.37
N ASN A 125 10.77 -1.39 -3.13
CA ASN A 125 11.61 -1.20 -1.96
C ASN A 125 12.05 -2.58 -1.48
N PHE A 126 13.34 -2.73 -1.23
CA PHE A 126 13.98 -3.99 -0.84
C PHE A 126 14.76 -3.75 0.44
N LEU A 127 14.12 -4.07 1.57
CA LEU A 127 14.70 -3.91 2.89
C LEU A 127 15.55 -5.13 3.23
N VAL A 128 16.80 -4.89 3.61
CA VAL A 128 17.74 -5.91 4.07
C VAL A 128 18.04 -5.68 5.54
N SER A 129 18.05 -6.77 6.32
CA SER A 129 18.33 -6.75 7.76
C SER A 129 19.54 -7.63 8.07
N PHE A 130 20.56 -7.06 8.71
CA PHE A 130 21.69 -7.78 9.30
C PHE A 130 22.42 -6.89 10.31
N ASP A 131 23.20 -7.48 11.20
CA ASP A 131 23.90 -6.73 12.23
C ASP A 131 24.93 -5.74 11.64
N GLY A 132 24.87 -4.48 12.07
CA GLY A 132 25.73 -3.41 11.58
C GLY A 132 25.49 -3.01 10.12
N ALA A 133 24.32 -3.30 9.55
CA ALA A 133 24.01 -3.02 8.14
C ALA A 133 24.28 -1.58 7.71
N GLN A 134 23.90 -0.60 8.54
CA GLN A 134 24.14 0.81 8.25
C GLN A 134 25.64 1.11 8.12
N ALA A 135 26.43 0.63 9.09
CA ALA A 135 27.87 0.87 9.13
C ALA A 135 28.58 0.17 7.97
N LEU A 136 28.26 -1.10 7.72
CA LEU A 136 28.92 -1.90 6.68
C LEU A 136 28.62 -1.39 5.26
N THR A 137 27.42 -0.88 5.02
CA THR A 137 27.03 -0.31 3.70
C THR A 137 27.35 1.18 3.57
N ALA A 138 27.84 1.82 4.63
CA ALA A 138 28.11 3.26 4.71
C ALA A 138 26.92 4.15 4.31
N ILE A 139 25.68 3.70 4.55
CA ILE A 139 24.47 4.48 4.23
C ILE A 139 24.17 5.46 5.37
N THR A 140 24.17 6.76 5.04
CA THR A 140 23.99 7.86 6.01
C THR A 140 22.68 8.64 5.83
N ILE A 141 21.92 8.35 4.79
CA ILE A 141 20.63 9.00 4.53
C ILE A 141 19.54 8.17 5.21
N ASP A 142 18.75 8.79 6.08
CA ASP A 142 17.59 8.16 6.70
C ASP A 142 16.53 7.87 5.62
N ALA A 143 16.05 6.62 5.57
CA ALA A 143 15.01 6.21 4.64
C ALA A 143 13.71 7.02 4.82
N ALA A 144 13.41 7.53 6.02
CA ALA A 144 12.25 8.38 6.29
C ALA A 144 12.22 9.67 5.44
N THR A 145 13.36 10.11 4.91
CA THR A 145 13.44 11.30 4.04
C THR A 145 12.71 11.13 2.70
N TRP A 146 12.54 9.89 2.22
CA TRP A 146 11.91 9.60 0.93
C TRP A 146 10.90 8.45 0.99
N GLN A 147 10.98 7.59 2.00
CA GLN A 147 9.95 6.62 2.32
C GLN A 147 8.82 7.36 3.02
N HIS A 148 7.83 7.79 2.24
CA HIS A 148 6.66 8.47 2.77
C HIS A 148 5.78 7.45 3.52
N ASP A 149 5.90 7.37 4.84
CA ASP A 149 4.89 6.71 5.67
C ASP A 149 3.66 7.62 5.73
N PHE A 150 2.72 7.37 4.82
CA PHE A 150 1.44 8.09 4.81
C PHE A 150 0.51 7.66 5.95
N THR A 151 0.84 6.62 6.74
CA THR A 151 -0.03 6.13 7.82
C THR A 151 -0.24 7.20 8.87
N GLU A 152 0.83 7.85 9.31
CA GLU A 152 0.75 8.93 10.30
C GLU A 152 0.13 10.19 9.70
N ALA A 153 0.49 10.56 8.47
CA ALA A 153 -0.10 11.70 7.78
C ALA A 153 -1.63 11.53 7.61
N LEU A 154 -2.10 10.33 7.28
CA LEU A 154 -3.52 10.00 7.13
C LEU A 154 -4.23 9.94 8.48
N ARG A 155 -3.63 9.31 9.49
CA ARG A 155 -4.16 9.33 10.87
C ARG A 155 -4.25 10.74 11.43
N ALA A 156 -3.31 11.62 11.06
CA ALA A 156 -3.32 13.02 11.45
C ALA A 156 -4.39 13.85 10.70
N ARG A 157 -4.99 13.37 9.60
CA ARG A 157 -6.06 14.11 8.91
C ARG A 157 -7.41 14.10 9.64
N GLN A 158 -7.81 12.98 10.26
CA GLN A 158 -9.09 12.91 10.98
C GLN A 158 -9.16 13.88 12.19
N PRO A 159 -8.11 14.00 13.03
CA PRO A 159 -8.04 14.98 14.12
C PRO A 159 -8.08 16.44 13.68
N LEU A 160 -7.80 16.77 12.40
CA LEU A 160 -7.83 18.16 11.91
C LEU A 160 -9.26 18.70 11.73
N HIS A 161 -10.28 17.85 11.83
CA HIS A 161 -11.67 18.28 11.71
C HIS A 161 -12.53 17.74 12.85
N GLU A 162 -12.92 18.63 13.77
CA GLU A 162 -13.64 18.30 15.00
C GLU A 162 -14.92 17.51 14.72
N ASN A 163 -15.70 17.89 13.71
CA ASN A 163 -16.93 17.16 13.35
C ASN A 163 -16.69 15.71 12.88
N LEU A 164 -15.59 15.44 12.15
CA LEU A 164 -15.28 14.08 11.68
C LEU A 164 -14.81 13.21 12.84
N THR A 165 -14.02 13.80 13.75
CA THR A 165 -13.60 13.14 14.98
C THR A 165 -14.80 12.80 15.87
N ALA A 166 -15.73 13.74 16.05
CA ALA A 166 -16.94 13.54 16.84
C ALA A 166 -17.93 12.55 16.23
N LEU A 167 -18.03 12.48 14.89
CA LEU A 167 -18.85 11.48 14.21
C LEU A 167 -18.24 10.06 14.35
N ALA A 168 -16.91 9.95 14.21
CA ALA A 168 -16.19 8.67 14.28
C ALA A 168 -16.15 8.07 15.70
N SER A 169 -16.33 8.88 16.74
CA SER A 169 -16.36 8.43 18.14
C SER A 169 -17.75 7.94 18.60
N LEU A 170 -18.79 8.10 17.79
CA LEU A 170 -20.12 7.62 18.13
C LEU A 170 -20.16 6.08 18.12
N THR A 171 -20.71 5.50 19.20
CA THR A 171 -21.01 4.06 19.22
C THR A 171 -22.28 3.80 18.42
N GLY A 172 -22.13 3.21 17.22
CA GLY A 172 -23.26 2.88 16.35
C GLY A 172 -24.28 1.96 17.03
N ALA A 173 -25.57 2.23 16.83
CA ALA A 173 -26.67 1.41 17.32
C ALA A 173 -27.83 1.40 16.32
N ALA A 174 -28.63 0.35 16.34
CA ALA A 174 -29.82 0.24 15.49
C ALA A 174 -30.78 1.41 15.75
N ASP A 175 -31.46 1.86 14.70
CA ASP A 175 -32.50 2.89 14.78
C ASP A 175 -32.01 4.22 15.39
N ARG A 176 -30.73 4.55 15.21
CA ARG A 176 -30.13 5.81 15.65
C ARG A 176 -29.62 6.65 14.47
N MET A 177 -29.75 7.96 14.59
CA MET A 177 -29.23 8.94 13.63
C MET A 177 -28.27 9.91 14.35
N PRO A 178 -27.05 10.13 13.83
CA PRO A 178 -26.16 11.19 14.30
C PRO A 178 -26.77 12.58 14.10
N TYR A 179 -26.63 13.46 15.09
CA TYR A 179 -27.00 14.87 14.99
C TYR A 179 -26.03 15.74 15.78
N PHE A 180 -25.90 17.02 15.39
CA PHE A 180 -25.06 17.98 16.09
C PHE A 180 -25.72 18.48 17.38
N THR A 181 -24.97 18.48 18.48
CA THR A 181 -25.36 19.11 19.76
C THR A 181 -24.62 20.42 20.02
N GLY A 182 -23.67 20.77 19.15
CA GLY A 182 -22.84 21.97 19.19
C GLY A 182 -21.76 21.91 18.11
N ALA A 183 -20.92 22.96 18.01
CA ALA A 183 -19.75 22.93 17.14
C ALA A 183 -18.79 21.82 17.62
N GLY A 184 -18.37 20.93 16.71
CA GLY A 184 -17.48 19.82 17.06
C GLY A 184 -18.10 18.72 17.94
N ALA A 185 -19.42 18.75 18.19
CA ALA A 185 -20.08 17.79 19.07
C ALA A 185 -21.28 17.12 18.38
N LEU A 186 -21.28 15.79 18.35
CA LEU A 186 -22.40 14.98 17.87
C LEU A 186 -22.89 14.01 18.95
N SER A 187 -24.16 13.65 18.84
CA SER A 187 -24.79 12.58 19.62
C SER A 187 -25.73 11.76 18.73
N LEU A 188 -26.30 10.69 19.28
CA LEU A 188 -27.25 9.82 18.60
C LEU A 188 -28.69 10.07 19.07
N ALA A 189 -29.55 10.50 18.17
CA ALA A 189 -30.99 10.57 18.38
C ALA A 189 -31.66 9.26 17.92
N VAL A 190 -32.84 8.96 18.47
CA VAL A 190 -33.68 7.86 17.97
C VAL A 190 -34.30 8.25 16.64
N LEU A 191 -34.07 7.44 15.61
CA LEU A 191 -34.74 7.57 14.32
C LEU A 191 -35.98 6.69 14.33
N THR A 192 -37.16 7.29 14.56
CA THR A 192 -38.42 6.54 14.74
C THR A 192 -38.79 5.70 13.51
N ALA A 193 -39.63 4.69 13.69
CA ALA A 193 -40.09 3.85 12.58
C ALA A 193 -40.81 4.65 11.49
N ALA A 194 -41.62 5.65 11.87
CA ALA A 194 -42.27 6.56 10.93
C ALA A 194 -41.25 7.37 10.11
N ALA A 195 -40.22 7.91 10.76
CA ALA A 195 -39.15 8.63 10.08
C ALA A 195 -38.36 7.74 9.11
N ARG A 196 -38.05 6.50 9.50
CA ARG A 196 -37.41 5.51 8.59
C ARG A 196 -38.28 5.19 7.39
N THR A 197 -39.59 5.02 7.61
CA THR A 197 -40.57 4.77 6.54
C THR A 197 -40.62 5.93 5.55
N PHE A 198 -40.63 7.17 6.06
CA PHE A 198 -40.60 8.37 5.23
C PHE A 198 -39.29 8.50 4.44
N LEU A 199 -38.12 8.33 5.08
CA LEU A 199 -36.81 8.46 4.44
C LEU A 199 -36.54 7.34 3.41
N ALA A 200 -37.11 6.15 3.59
CA ALA A 200 -36.97 5.03 2.67
C ALA A 200 -37.88 5.13 1.42
N ALA A 201 -38.84 6.06 1.41
CA ALA A 201 -39.79 6.21 0.31
C ALA A 201 -39.10 6.73 -0.97
N SER A 202 -39.26 6.00 -2.08
CA SER A 202 -38.66 6.34 -3.38
C SER A 202 -39.51 7.27 -4.25
N THR A 203 -40.72 7.62 -3.81
CA THR A 203 -41.63 8.50 -4.55
C THR A 203 -42.29 9.51 -3.63
N GLN A 204 -42.66 10.66 -4.21
CA GLN A 204 -43.41 11.68 -3.48
C GLN A 204 -44.75 11.15 -2.95
N ALA A 205 -45.40 10.23 -3.67
CA ALA A 205 -46.64 9.59 -3.24
C ALA A 205 -46.43 8.70 -2.00
N ALA A 206 -45.34 7.93 -1.97
CA ALA A 206 -44.98 7.11 -0.80
C ALA A 206 -44.56 7.97 0.40
N GLN A 207 -43.89 9.11 0.17
CA GLN A 207 -43.58 10.09 1.22
C GLN A 207 -44.84 10.70 1.82
N ARG A 208 -45.82 11.08 0.99
CA ARG A 208 -47.14 11.56 1.46
C ARG A 208 -47.86 10.48 2.26
N THR A 209 -47.86 9.24 1.78
CA THR A 209 -48.45 8.09 2.50
C THR A 209 -47.79 7.88 3.86
N ALA A 210 -46.45 8.00 3.95
CA ALA A 210 -45.72 7.86 5.22
C ALA A 210 -46.02 8.98 6.24
N LEU A 211 -46.45 10.15 5.77
CA LEU A 211 -46.94 11.26 6.60
C LEU A 211 -48.45 11.22 6.82
N ASN A 212 -49.13 10.17 6.36
CA ASN A 212 -50.59 10.06 6.38
C ASN A 212 -51.31 11.24 5.66
N LEU A 213 -50.73 11.72 4.57
CA LEU A 213 -51.25 12.82 3.74
C LEU A 213 -51.86 12.28 2.45
N PHE A 214 -53.05 12.76 2.11
CA PHE A 214 -53.79 12.40 0.90
C PHE A 214 -54.13 13.65 0.09
N THR A 215 -54.25 13.50 -1.23
CA THR A 215 -54.72 14.59 -2.10
C THR A 215 -56.16 14.29 -2.49
N ASP A 216 -57.08 15.19 -2.15
CA ASP A 216 -58.46 15.05 -2.57
C ASP A 216 -58.65 15.40 -4.07
N ALA A 217 -59.88 15.22 -4.58
CA ALA A 217 -60.20 15.48 -5.99
C ALA A 217 -60.05 16.95 -6.41
N SER A 218 -59.94 17.87 -5.45
CA SER A 218 -59.72 19.31 -5.69
C SER A 218 -58.24 19.70 -5.69
N GLY A 219 -57.34 18.74 -5.45
CA GLY A 219 -55.90 18.97 -5.36
C GLY A 219 -55.43 19.45 -3.98
N VAL A 220 -56.31 19.48 -2.98
CA VAL A 220 -55.97 19.89 -1.60
C VAL A 220 -55.36 18.70 -0.87
N VAL A 221 -54.25 18.94 -0.16
CA VAL A 221 -53.60 17.94 0.69
C VAL A 221 -54.25 17.95 2.08
N THR A 222 -54.81 16.82 2.50
CA THR A 222 -55.48 16.63 3.80
C THR A 222 -54.80 15.53 4.62
N GLU A 223 -54.76 15.68 5.94
CA GLU A 223 -54.38 14.60 6.85
C GLU A 223 -55.45 13.51 6.83
N GLY A 224 -55.05 12.25 6.74
CA GLY A 224 -55.96 11.12 6.89
C GLY A 224 -56.51 11.07 8.32
N SER A 225 -57.79 10.78 8.48
CA SER A 225 -58.38 10.52 9.80
C SER A 225 -57.67 9.33 10.44
N GLY A 226 -56.81 9.58 11.44
CA GLY A 226 -56.16 8.52 12.20
C GLY A 226 -57.19 7.62 12.86
N ALA A 227 -56.98 6.31 12.79
CA ALA A 227 -57.57 5.36 13.74
C ALA A 227 -56.73 5.36 15.03
#